data_AF-A0A8C7YFU3-F1
#
_entry.id   AF-A0A8C7YFU3-F1
#
_cell.length_a   1.000
_cell.length_b   1.000
_cell.length_c   1.000
_cell.angle_alpha   90.00
_cell.angle_beta   90.00
_cell.angle_gamma   90.00
#
_symmetry.space_group_name_H-M   'P 1'
#
loop_
_entity.id
_entity.type
_entity.pdbx_description
1 polymer ?
#
loop_
_entity_poly.entity_id
_entity_poly.type
_entity_poly.pdbx_seq_one_letter_code
_entity_poly.pdbx_strand_id
1 'polypeptide(L)'
;MFLGQCDTVKWASCTGPPCQCTVPLTKDINQPLNCSALAPKCFLMKVEMLRRSKGRDTRTVGKPGEGFVDNDVIYDPECESDGKFKAKQCNNTEECWCVNSAGVRR
;
A
#
# COMPACT_ATOMS: atom_id res chain seq x y z
N MET A 1 -3.05 8.18 24.82
CA MET A 1 -2.06 7.35 24.11
C MET A 1 -2.44 5.90 24.35
N PHE A 2 -3.22 5.30 23.44
CA PHE A 2 -3.68 3.93 23.62
C PHE A 2 -2.53 2.98 23.25
N LEU A 3 -2.04 2.21 24.23
CA LEU A 3 -1.03 1.17 24.01
C LEU A 3 -1.60 0.16 23.01
N GLY A 4 -1.04 0.13 21.80
CA GLY A 4 -1.39 -0.87 20.77
C GLY A 4 -2.26 -0.39 19.62
N GLN A 5 -2.40 0.92 19.36
CA GLN A 5 -3.09 1.42 18.16
C GLN A 5 -2.22 2.37 17.34
N CYS A 6 -2.29 2.23 16.01
CA CYS A 6 -1.60 3.09 15.05
C CYS A 6 -2.60 4.11 14.47
N ASP A 7 -2.57 5.35 14.96
CA ASP A 7 -3.53 6.38 14.56
C ASP A 7 -3.45 6.71 13.05
N THR A 8 -2.25 6.59 12.47
CA THR A 8 -1.98 6.85 11.05
C THR A 8 -2.44 5.71 10.13
N VAL A 9 -2.54 4.47 10.65
CA VAL A 9 -2.87 3.27 9.85
C VAL A 9 -3.80 2.35 10.64
N LYS A 10 -5.11 2.61 10.55
CA LYS A 10 -6.15 1.92 11.34
C LYS A 10 -6.21 0.40 11.20
N TRP A 11 -5.68 -0.15 10.09
CA TRP A 11 -5.69 -1.58 9.81
C TRP A 11 -4.36 -2.29 10.10
N ALA A 12 -3.39 -1.59 10.69
CA ALA A 12 -2.13 -2.19 11.14
C ALA A 12 -2.35 -3.13 12.34
N SER A 13 -1.57 -4.21 12.40
CA SER A 13 -1.55 -5.14 13.53
C SER A 13 -0.45 -4.75 14.50
N CYS A 14 -0.82 -4.30 15.70
CA CYS A 14 0.09 -3.84 16.74
C CYS A 14 0.08 -4.80 17.93
N THR A 15 1.26 -5.21 18.39
CA THR A 15 1.40 -6.12 19.54
C THR A 15 2.32 -5.52 20.61
N GLY A 16 1.84 -5.56 21.86
CA GLY A 16 2.63 -5.38 23.08
C GLY A 16 3.34 -4.02 23.28
N PRO A 17 4.00 -3.84 24.44
CA PRO A 17 4.99 -2.78 24.65
C PRO A 17 6.44 -3.30 24.42
N PRO A 18 7.29 -2.58 23.67
CA PRO A 18 7.01 -1.38 22.87
C PRO A 18 6.11 -1.69 21.66
N CYS A 19 5.21 -0.78 21.28
CA CYS A 19 4.24 -1.00 20.20
C CYS A 19 4.92 -1.25 18.85
N GLN A 20 5.13 -2.53 18.53
CA GLN A 20 5.54 -2.96 17.19
C GLN A 20 4.29 -3.17 16.36
N CYS A 21 4.05 -2.25 15.43
CA CYS A 21 2.96 -2.33 14.48
C CYS A 21 3.47 -2.82 13.13
N THR A 22 2.71 -3.67 12.47
CA THR A 22 3.07 -4.23 11.17
C THR A 22 1.91 -4.18 10.18
N VAL A 23 2.26 -4.17 8.89
CA VAL A 23 1.31 -4.22 7.78
C VAL A 23 1.71 -5.30 6.77
N PRO A 24 0.76 -6.12 6.29
CA PRO A 24 1.07 -7.14 5.29
C PRO A 24 1.28 -6.48 3.92
N LEU A 25 2.53 -6.44 3.44
CA LEU A 25 2.84 -5.99 2.07
C LEU A 25 2.53 -7.09 1.05
N THR A 26 2.78 -8.35 1.41
CA THR A 26 2.45 -9.52 0.59
C THR A 26 1.79 -10.58 1.48
N LYS A 27 1.56 -11.80 0.96
CA LYS A 27 1.04 -12.91 1.77
C LYS A 27 2.03 -13.33 2.87
N ASP A 28 3.32 -13.14 2.62
CA ASP A 28 4.41 -13.68 3.43
C ASP A 28 5.25 -12.60 4.12
N ILE A 29 5.10 -11.33 3.71
CA ILE A 29 5.90 -10.21 4.22
C ILE A 29 5.03 -9.26 5.04
N ASN A 30 5.39 -9.11 6.32
CA ASN A 30 4.86 -8.08 7.22
C ASN A 30 5.90 -6.98 7.41
N GLN A 31 5.56 -5.77 7.01
CA GLN A 31 6.43 -4.60 7.13
C GLN A 31 6.21 -3.90 8.46
N PRO A 32 7.25 -3.66 9.27
CA PRO A 32 7.14 -2.85 10.48
C PRO A 32 6.82 -1.39 10.14
N LEU A 33 5.96 -0.79 10.96
CA LEU A 33 5.57 0.61 10.89
C LEU A 33 6.02 1.38 12.12
N ASN A 34 6.45 2.61 11.90
CA ASN A 34 6.58 3.61 12.95
C ASN A 34 5.30 4.44 13.01
N CYS A 35 4.46 4.21 14.03
CA CYS A 35 3.19 4.92 14.21
C CYS A 35 3.34 6.37 14.69
N SER A 36 4.56 6.81 15.00
CA SER A 36 4.87 8.23 15.29
C SER A 36 5.20 9.03 14.03
N ALA A 37 5.33 8.37 12.88
CA ALA A 37 5.63 8.99 11.60
C ALA A 37 4.56 8.64 10.56
N LEU A 38 4.55 9.40 9.47
CA LEU A 38 3.72 9.07 8.30
C LEU A 38 4.25 7.79 7.65
N ALA A 39 3.34 6.84 7.41
CA ALA A 39 3.68 5.62 6.70
C ALA A 39 4.01 5.93 5.22
N PRO A 40 5.03 5.28 4.64
CA PRO A 40 5.39 5.50 3.23
C PRO A 40 4.22 5.17 2.28
N LYS A 41 3.99 6.07 1.31
CA LYS A 41 2.87 5.95 0.36
C LYS A 41 2.92 4.64 -0.44
N CYS A 42 4.11 4.19 -0.84
CA CYS A 42 4.24 2.94 -1.61
C CYS A 42 3.76 1.72 -0.81
N PHE A 43 4.13 1.63 0.47
CA PHE A 43 3.65 0.56 1.35
C PHE A 43 2.13 0.59 1.51
N LEU A 44 1.56 1.77 1.75
CA LEU A 44 0.10 1.92 1.85
C LEU A 44 -0.61 1.46 0.57
N MET A 45 -0.11 1.88 -0.60
CA MET A 45 -0.67 1.48 -1.89
C MET A 45 -0.57 -0.03 -2.12
N LYS A 46 0.59 -0.65 -1.83
CA LYS A 46 0.77 -2.10 -1.95
C LYS A 46 -0.20 -2.87 -1.05
N VAL A 47 -0.38 -2.44 0.21
CA VAL A 47 -1.34 -3.13 1.08
C VAL A 47 -2.78 -2.91 0.63
N GLU A 48 -3.12 -1.73 0.11
CA GLU A 48 -4.43 -1.50 -0.47
C GLU A 48 -4.72 -2.46 -1.62
N MET A 49 -3.75 -2.70 -2.52
CA MET A 49 -3.90 -3.70 -3.59
C MET A 49 -4.03 -5.12 -3.06
N LEU A 50 -3.26 -5.49 -2.01
CA LEU A 50 -3.39 -6.78 -1.35
C LEU A 50 -4.77 -6.96 -0.70
N ARG A 51 -5.32 -5.91 -0.08
CA ARG A 51 -6.64 -5.94 0.53
C ARG A 51 -7.74 -6.05 -0.54
N ARG A 52 -7.59 -5.34 -1.65
CA ARG A 52 -8.47 -5.44 -2.83
C ARG A 52 -8.49 -6.84 -3.42
N SER A 53 -7.32 -7.48 -3.58
CA SER A 53 -7.25 -8.86 -4.09
C SER A 53 -7.91 -9.90 -3.16
N LYS A 54 -8.04 -9.58 -1.86
CA LYS A 54 -8.77 -10.38 -0.86
C LYS A 54 -10.26 -9.98 -0.72
N GLY A 55 -10.78 -9.09 -1.58
CA GLY A 55 -12.16 -8.61 -1.49
C GLY A 55 -12.45 -7.74 -0.26
N ARG A 56 -11.40 -7.19 0.39
CA ARG A 56 -11.50 -6.30 1.57
C ARG A 56 -11.22 -4.85 1.19
N ASP A 57 -11.70 -4.43 0.02
CA ASP A 57 -11.68 -3.03 -0.39
C ASP A 57 -12.68 -2.24 0.48
N THR A 58 -12.34 -0.99 0.79
CA THR A 58 -13.27 -0.06 1.45
C THR A 58 -14.31 0.50 0.49
N ARG A 59 -14.13 0.31 -0.83
CA ARG A 59 -15.15 0.62 -1.83
C ARG A 59 -16.26 -0.42 -1.80
N THR A 60 -17.33 -0.09 -1.09
CA THR A 60 -18.60 -0.83 -1.04
C THR A 60 -19.35 -0.83 -2.36
N VAL A 61 -19.07 0.13 -3.24
CA VAL A 61 -19.66 0.25 -4.57
C VAL A 61 -18.72 -0.47 -5.56
N GLY A 62 -19.16 -1.62 -6.06
CA GLY A 62 -18.43 -2.37 -7.08
C GLY A 62 -18.04 -1.50 -8.28
N LYS A 63 -17.01 -1.92 -9.03
CA LYS A 63 -16.58 -1.26 -10.28
C LYS A 63 -17.81 -0.95 -11.14
N PRO A 64 -18.11 0.34 -11.44
CA PRO A 64 -19.10 0.66 -12.47
C PRO A 64 -18.69 -0.01 -13.78
N GLY A 65 -19.64 -0.66 -14.46
CA GLY A 65 -19.37 -1.42 -15.69
C GLY A 65 -18.79 -0.58 -16.84
N GLU A 66 -18.88 0.75 -16.75
CA GLU A 66 -18.47 1.71 -17.78
C GLU A 66 -17.64 2.87 -17.21
N GLY A 67 -16.72 2.57 -16.28
CA GLY A 67 -15.72 3.54 -15.84
C GLY A 67 -14.49 3.51 -16.75
N PHE A 68 -14.06 4.66 -17.28
CA PHE A 68 -12.70 4.79 -17.82
C PHE A 68 -11.72 4.44 -16.71
N VAL A 69 -11.01 3.33 -16.87
CA VAL A 69 -9.94 2.95 -15.94
C VAL A 69 -8.78 3.88 -16.22
N ASP A 70 -8.69 4.96 -15.46
CA ASP A 70 -7.45 5.73 -15.37
C ASP A 70 -6.39 4.82 -14.74
N ASN A 71 -5.62 4.16 -15.60
CA ASN A 71 -4.56 3.22 -15.21
C ASN A 71 -3.41 3.93 -14.48
N ASP A 72 -3.36 5.26 -14.50
CA ASP A 72 -2.27 6.03 -13.90
C ASP A 72 -2.37 6.13 -12.37
N VAL A 73 -3.52 5.77 -11.78
CA VAL A 73 -3.79 6.01 -10.35
C VAL A 73 -3.75 4.74 -9.50
N ILE A 74 -4.02 3.56 -10.06
CA ILE A 74 -4.20 2.32 -9.29
C ILE A 74 -3.45 1.15 -9.96
N TYR A 75 -2.33 0.76 -9.35
CA TYR A 75 -1.54 -0.42 -9.70
C TYR A 75 -0.92 -1.03 -8.41
N ASP A 76 -0.42 -2.26 -8.46
CA ASP A 76 0.38 -2.85 -7.36
C ASP A 76 1.84 -2.39 -7.49
N PRO A 77 2.30 -1.44 -6.65
CA PRO A 77 3.60 -0.83 -6.85
C PRO A 77 4.73 -1.74 -6.37
N GLU A 78 5.89 -1.61 -7.00
CA GLU A 78 7.17 -2.04 -6.45
C GLU A 78 7.76 -0.94 -5.56
N CYS A 79 8.08 -1.32 -4.33
CA CYS A 79 8.66 -0.43 -3.33
C CYS A 79 10.12 -0.82 -3.07
N GLU A 80 10.95 0.19 -2.80
CA GLU A 80 12.24 0.02 -2.15
C GLU A 80 12.04 -0.36 -0.66
N SER A 81 13.11 -0.83 -0.01
CA SER A 81 13.06 -1.25 1.40
C SER A 81 12.72 -0.10 2.38
N ASP A 82 12.96 1.15 1.97
CA ASP A 82 12.60 2.36 2.73
C ASP A 82 11.17 2.86 2.45
N GLY A 83 10.43 2.19 1.56
CA GLY A 83 9.06 2.52 1.23
C GLY A 83 8.89 3.60 0.16
N LYS A 84 9.97 4.01 -0.51
CA LYS A 84 9.87 4.78 -1.76
C LYS A 84 9.41 3.90 -2.91
N PHE A 85 8.82 4.51 -3.92
CA PHE A 85 8.56 3.83 -5.19
C PHE A 85 9.88 3.54 -5.88
N LYS A 86 10.04 2.33 -6.43
CA LYS A 86 11.05 2.11 -7.45
C LYS A 86 10.74 3.01 -8.64
N ALA A 87 11.77 3.66 -9.19
CA ALA A 87 11.60 4.60 -10.31
C ALA A 87 10.98 3.93 -11.54
N LYS A 88 11.32 2.66 -11.78
CA LYS A 88 10.70 1.80 -12.79
C LYS A 88 9.64 0.93 -12.12
N GLN A 89 8.44 0.93 -12.68
CA GLN A 89 7.32 0.08 -12.31
C GLN A 89 6.96 -0.81 -13.50
N CYS A 90 6.50 -2.04 -13.24
CA CYS A 90 6.10 -2.96 -14.29
C CYS A 90 4.76 -3.63 -13.92
N ASN A 91 3.86 -3.74 -14.90
CA ASN A 91 2.72 -4.65 -14.81
C ASN A 91 3.20 -6.02 -15.31
N ASN A 92 2.81 -7.12 -14.66
CA ASN A 92 3.34 -8.49 -14.87
C ASN A 92 3.24 -9.04 -16.32
N THR A 93 2.81 -8.23 -17.28
CA THR A 93 2.65 -8.47 -18.71
C THR A 93 3.72 -7.73 -19.55
N GLU A 94 4.91 -7.46 -18.98
CA GLU A 94 6.08 -6.81 -19.61
C GLU A 94 6.00 -5.30 -19.88
N GLU A 95 4.85 -4.65 -19.69
CA GLU A 95 4.77 -3.19 -19.76
C GLU A 95 5.40 -2.57 -18.51
N CYS A 96 6.41 -1.70 -18.71
CA CYS A 96 7.02 -0.94 -17.65
C CYS A 96 6.95 0.57 -17.94
N TRP A 97 6.85 1.37 -16.88
CA TRP A 97 6.81 2.83 -16.94
C TRP A 97 7.65 3.45 -15.83
N CYS A 98 7.96 4.74 -15.99
CA CYS A 98 8.64 5.52 -14.98
C CYS A 98 7.62 6.18 -14.06
N VAL A 99 7.94 6.28 -12.77
CA VAL A 99 7.15 7.01 -11.79
C VAL A 99 8.00 8.00 -11.01
N ASN A 100 7.39 9.09 -10.56
CA ASN A 100 8.01 10.01 -9.62
C ASN A 100 7.95 9.49 -8.17
N SER A 101 8.49 10.27 -7.22
CA SER A 101 8.46 9.93 -5.79
C SER A 101 7.05 9.82 -5.18
N ALA A 102 6.03 10.34 -5.87
CA ALA A 102 4.63 10.20 -5.48
C ALA A 102 3.94 8.98 -6.11
N GLY A 103 4.65 8.19 -6.92
CA GLY A 103 4.12 7.01 -7.60
C GLY A 103 3.28 7.32 -8.84
N VAL A 104 3.39 8.52 -9.41
CA VAL A 104 2.62 8.94 -10.60
C VAL A 104 3.44 8.67 -11.86
N ARG A 105 2.84 8.07 -12.89
CA ARG A 105 3.44 7.80 -14.20
C ARG A 105 3.93 9.09 -14.86
N ARG A 106 5.07 9.01 -15.55
CA ARG A 106 5.70 10.10 -16.30
C ARG A 106 6.25 9.62 -17.63
#